data_AF-A0A9W4X8Q0-F1
#
_entry.id   AF-A0A9W4X8Q0-F1
#
_cell.length_a   1.000
_cell.length_b   1.000
_cell.length_c   1.000
_cell.angle_alpha   90.00
_cell.angle_beta   90.00
_cell.angle_gamma   90.00
#
_symmetry.space_group_name_H-M   'P 1'
#
loop_
_entity.id
_entity.type
_entity.pdbx_description
1 polymer ?
#
loop_
_entity_poly.entity_id
_entity_poly.type
_entity_poly.pdbx_seq_one_letter_code
_entity_poly.pdbx_strand_id
1 'polypeptide(L)'
;MKYLSVASILSLSSAVLAALQEVQLFVQSEDESIDGMGLYSVREGADVNYFFLQSEAQTFIYDDGAYIMYTTDSTDAMRQSVGIDGNVLQASVAFTSSPRVDIDENGIASFGADLYAKMNIGDPYNYSADSYAVVTDDDGIPIQIVARVVGEEEEEEQVAEEEQAAEEEQVAEEEQVAEEEPVVTEEATGATEEAVVEEEEEAAAEEEEEVTEALENAANSNKISLVAIGAVAVGLVL
;
A
#
# COMPACT_ATOMS: atom_id res chain seq x y z
N MET A 1 65.14 -1.56 -3.05
CA MET A 1 64.08 -2.28 -2.29
C MET A 1 62.76 -1.83 -2.86
N LYS A 2 61.89 -2.76 -3.27
CA LYS A 2 60.55 -2.49 -3.82
C LYS A 2 59.57 -2.43 -2.65
N TYR A 3 58.82 -1.34 -2.52
CA TYR A 3 57.69 -1.25 -1.60
C TYR A 3 56.43 -1.62 -2.38
N LEU A 4 55.81 -2.74 -2.02
CA LEU A 4 54.48 -3.10 -2.50
C LEU A 4 53.49 -2.52 -1.50
N SER A 5 52.81 -1.44 -1.89
CA SER A 5 51.63 -0.94 -1.17
C SER A 5 50.46 -1.84 -1.53
N VAL A 6 49.96 -2.60 -0.56
CA VAL A 6 48.73 -3.39 -0.71
C VAL A 6 47.59 -2.50 -0.24
N ALA A 7 46.87 -1.90 -1.17
CA ALA A 7 45.61 -1.24 -0.90
C ALA A 7 44.53 -2.32 -0.70
N SER A 8 44.11 -2.53 0.54
CA SER A 8 42.96 -3.37 0.85
C SER A 8 41.69 -2.62 0.45
N ILE A 9 41.06 -3.03 -0.65
CA ILE A 9 39.71 -2.60 -1.00
C ILE A 9 38.75 -3.37 -0.09
N LEU A 10 38.15 -2.68 0.88
CA LEU A 10 37.03 -3.20 1.66
C LEU A 10 35.83 -3.31 0.71
N SER A 11 35.53 -4.52 0.22
CA SER A 11 34.24 -4.78 -0.41
C SER A 11 33.19 -4.80 0.71
N LEU A 12 32.45 -3.70 0.89
CA LEU A 12 31.21 -3.74 1.65
C LEU A 12 30.23 -4.59 0.84
N SER A 13 30.04 -5.84 1.26
CA SER A 13 28.92 -6.64 0.78
C SER A 13 27.65 -6.05 1.40
N SER A 14 26.81 -5.40 0.60
CA SER A 14 25.45 -5.04 1.01
C SER A 14 24.73 -6.33 1.39
N ALA A 15 24.53 -6.55 2.68
CA ALA A 15 23.63 -7.59 3.14
C ALA A 15 22.22 -7.09 2.84
N VAL A 16 21.64 -7.54 1.73
CA VAL A 16 20.19 -7.42 1.53
C VAL A 16 19.55 -8.28 2.61
N LEU A 17 19.07 -7.63 3.67
CA LEU A 17 18.17 -8.26 4.61
C LEU A 17 16.88 -8.53 3.84
N ALA A 18 16.48 -9.80 3.76
CA ALA A 18 15.12 -10.16 3.36
C ALA A 18 14.15 -9.44 4.30
N ALA A 19 13.62 -8.32 3.83
CA ALA A 19 12.78 -7.42 4.59
C ALA A 19 11.33 -7.63 4.19
N LEU A 20 10.44 -7.62 5.18
CA LEU A 20 9.03 -7.43 4.92
C LEU A 20 8.84 -5.97 4.51
N GLN A 21 8.31 -5.74 3.31
CA GLN A 21 8.07 -4.42 2.76
C GLN A 21 6.57 -4.19 2.65
N GLU A 22 6.10 -3.01 3.04
CA GLU A 22 4.76 -2.57 2.69
C GLU A 22 4.80 -1.99 1.28
N VAL A 23 3.95 -2.49 0.40
CA VAL A 23 3.92 -2.07 -1.01
C VAL A 23 2.50 -1.76 -1.46
N GLN A 24 2.38 -0.80 -2.35
CA GLN A 24 1.17 -0.52 -3.12
C GLN A 24 1.39 -0.88 -4.59
N LEU A 25 0.36 -1.41 -5.22
CA LEU A 25 0.42 -1.90 -6.59
C LEU A 25 -0.34 -0.97 -7.53
N PHE A 26 0.29 -0.59 -8.62
CA PHE A 26 -0.26 0.32 -9.62
C PHE A 26 -0.15 -0.27 -11.02
N VAL A 27 -1.08 0.13 -11.90
CA VAL A 27 -1.07 -0.25 -13.30
C VAL A 27 -0.09 0.61 -14.08
N GLN A 28 0.66 -0.03 -14.96
CA GLN A 28 1.31 0.60 -16.09
C GLN A 28 0.68 0.05 -17.39
N SER A 29 0.15 0.93 -18.23
CA SER A 29 -0.52 0.56 -19.49
C SER A 29 -0.29 1.60 -20.59
N GLU A 30 -0.46 1.19 -21.84
CA GLU A 30 -0.54 2.13 -22.98
C GLU A 30 -1.90 2.86 -23.04
N ASP A 31 -2.91 2.37 -22.32
CA ASP A 31 -4.21 3.02 -22.21
C ASP A 31 -4.22 4.02 -21.05
N GLU A 32 -4.16 5.32 -21.39
CA GLU A 32 -4.15 6.44 -20.45
C GLU A 32 -5.37 6.47 -19.51
N SER A 33 -6.47 5.77 -19.82
CA SER A 33 -7.66 5.74 -18.95
C SER A 33 -7.49 4.84 -17.73
N ILE A 34 -6.53 3.91 -17.75
CA ILE A 34 -6.23 2.98 -16.65
C ILE A 34 -4.79 3.05 -16.16
N ASP A 35 -3.90 3.72 -16.89
CA ASP A 35 -2.52 3.94 -16.48
C ASP A 35 -2.46 4.69 -15.13
N GLY A 36 -1.62 4.19 -14.22
CA GLY A 36 -1.49 4.72 -12.87
C GLY A 36 -2.62 4.35 -11.90
N MET A 37 -3.65 3.60 -12.31
CA MET A 37 -4.69 3.14 -11.39
C MET A 37 -4.12 2.16 -10.35
N GLY A 38 -4.58 2.27 -9.11
CA GLY A 38 -4.21 1.38 -8.02
C GLY A 38 -4.94 0.04 -8.07
N LEU A 39 -4.32 -0.99 -7.51
CA LEU A 39 -4.93 -2.30 -7.33
C LEU A 39 -5.56 -2.39 -5.93
N TYR A 40 -6.83 -2.79 -5.89
CA TYR A 40 -7.59 -2.97 -4.65
C TYR A 40 -8.30 -4.32 -4.67
N SER A 41 -8.22 -5.08 -3.56
CA SER A 41 -8.91 -6.36 -3.46
C SER A 41 -10.33 -6.20 -2.88
N VAL A 42 -11.33 -6.76 -3.55
CA VAL A 42 -12.74 -6.68 -3.18
C VAL A 42 -13.31 -8.07 -2.97
N ARG A 43 -14.09 -8.26 -1.92
CA ARG A 43 -14.64 -9.56 -1.52
C ARG A 43 -15.64 -10.10 -2.54
N GLU A 44 -15.33 -11.25 -3.12
CA GLU A 44 -16.14 -11.98 -4.12
C GLU A 44 -16.82 -13.23 -3.55
N GLY A 45 -16.40 -13.67 -2.36
CA GLY A 45 -16.96 -14.87 -1.76
C GLY A 45 -16.29 -15.23 -0.44
N ALA A 46 -16.43 -16.50 -0.05
CA ALA A 46 -15.84 -17.05 1.17
C ALA A 46 -14.31 -17.02 1.08
N ASP A 47 -13.72 -16.01 1.73
CA ASP A 47 -12.27 -15.84 1.87
C ASP A 47 -11.50 -15.65 0.54
N VAL A 48 -12.19 -15.14 -0.48
CA VAL A 48 -11.64 -14.80 -1.79
C VAL A 48 -11.98 -13.36 -2.13
N ASN A 49 -10.95 -12.58 -2.45
CA ASN A 49 -11.08 -11.22 -2.92
C ASN A 49 -10.46 -11.11 -4.32
N TYR A 50 -11.20 -10.64 -5.33
CA TYR A 50 -10.62 -10.36 -6.65
C TYR A 50 -9.99 -8.97 -6.67
N PHE A 51 -8.99 -8.79 -7.54
CA PHE A 51 -8.35 -7.50 -7.73
C PHE A 51 -9.06 -6.67 -8.80
N PHE A 52 -9.34 -5.42 -8.45
CA PHE A 52 -9.94 -4.43 -9.32
C PHE A 52 -9.08 -3.17 -9.38
N LEU A 53 -9.15 -2.47 -10.51
CA LEU A 53 -8.51 -1.17 -10.68
C LEU A 53 -9.36 -0.08 -10.01
N GLN A 54 -8.71 0.75 -9.18
CA GLN A 54 -9.32 1.89 -8.50
C GLN A 54 -8.39 3.12 -8.55
N SER A 55 -8.89 4.26 -8.06
CA SER A 55 -8.08 5.49 -7.94
C SER A 55 -6.99 5.39 -6.87
N GLU A 56 -7.21 4.55 -5.86
CA GLU A 56 -6.28 4.32 -4.75
C GLU A 56 -5.80 2.86 -4.77
N ALA A 57 -4.58 2.63 -4.29
CA ALA A 57 -4.02 1.29 -4.14
C ALA A 57 -4.12 0.82 -2.69
N GLN A 58 -4.47 -0.45 -2.50
CA GLN A 58 -4.39 -1.10 -1.20
C GLN A 58 -2.92 -1.38 -0.85
N THR A 59 -2.58 -1.30 0.44
CA THR A 59 -1.27 -1.72 0.96
C THR A 59 -1.21 -3.23 1.16
N PHE A 60 -0.14 -3.85 0.67
CA PHE A 60 0.20 -5.25 0.81
C PHE A 60 1.52 -5.41 1.55
N ILE A 61 1.76 -6.60 2.08
CA ILE A 61 3.06 -6.97 2.62
C ILE A 61 3.74 -7.91 1.62
N TYR A 62 4.93 -7.52 1.18
CA TYR A 62 5.83 -8.31 0.37
C TYR A 62 6.96 -8.88 1.23
N ASP A 63 7.21 -10.19 1.11
CA ASP A 63 8.35 -10.88 1.71
C ASP A 63 9.32 -11.26 0.60
N ASP A 64 10.34 -10.43 0.37
CA ASP A 64 11.38 -10.63 -0.65
C ASP A 64 12.17 -11.93 -0.42
N GLY A 65 12.33 -12.35 0.83
CA GLY A 65 13.02 -13.61 1.15
C GLY A 65 12.24 -14.85 0.73
N ALA A 66 10.91 -14.79 0.79
CA ALA A 66 10.02 -15.88 0.43
C ALA A 66 9.39 -15.74 -0.97
N TYR A 67 9.52 -14.58 -1.62
CA TYR A 67 8.84 -14.21 -2.86
C TYR A 67 7.32 -14.37 -2.75
N ILE A 68 6.73 -13.89 -1.65
CA ILE A 68 5.28 -13.96 -1.43
C ILE A 68 4.73 -12.57 -1.13
N MET A 69 3.50 -12.35 -1.58
CA MET A 69 2.73 -11.14 -1.26
C MET A 69 1.43 -11.53 -0.57
N TYR A 70 1.02 -10.75 0.42
CA TYR A 70 -0.21 -11.00 1.15
C TYR A 70 -0.81 -9.72 1.72
N THR A 71 -2.08 -9.82 2.07
CA THR A 71 -2.79 -8.84 2.89
C THR A 71 -3.40 -9.54 4.11
N THR A 72 -3.86 -8.76 5.09
CA THR A 72 -4.64 -9.25 6.22
C THR A 72 -6.00 -8.58 6.18
N ASP A 73 -7.07 -9.38 6.16
CA ASP A 73 -8.42 -8.82 6.31
C ASP A 73 -8.54 -8.16 7.70
N SER A 74 -9.08 -6.94 7.74
CA SER A 74 -9.23 -6.16 8.96
C SER A 74 -10.22 -6.78 9.95
N THR A 75 -11.10 -7.69 9.50
CA THR A 75 -12.10 -8.32 10.38
C THR A 75 -11.58 -9.56 11.11
N ASP A 76 -10.75 -10.38 10.46
CA ASP A 76 -10.37 -11.71 10.98
C ASP A 76 -8.84 -11.93 11.09
N ALA A 77 -8.03 -10.94 10.71
CA ALA A 77 -6.56 -10.98 10.72
C ALA A 77 -5.95 -12.20 10.00
N MET A 78 -6.71 -12.85 9.13
CA MET A 78 -6.24 -14.00 8.36
C MET A 78 -5.37 -13.52 7.21
N ARG A 79 -4.19 -14.12 7.06
CA ARG A 79 -3.29 -13.86 5.95
C ARG A 79 -3.92 -14.38 4.65
N GLN A 80 -4.17 -13.48 3.71
CA GLN A 80 -4.62 -13.80 2.36
C GLN A 80 -3.46 -13.64 1.41
N SER A 81 -3.01 -14.75 0.83
CA SER A 81 -1.91 -14.70 -0.15
C SER A 81 -2.44 -14.17 -1.48
N VAL A 82 -1.64 -13.37 -2.18
CA VAL A 82 -1.96 -12.82 -3.50
C VAL A 82 -1.43 -13.77 -4.57
N GLY A 83 -2.24 -14.07 -5.58
CA GLY A 83 -1.83 -14.83 -6.75
C GLY A 83 -2.98 -15.08 -7.71
N ILE A 84 -2.71 -15.86 -8.76
CA ILE A 84 -3.69 -16.19 -9.79
C ILE A 84 -4.36 -17.52 -9.44
N ASP A 85 -5.69 -17.56 -9.50
CA ASP A 85 -6.48 -18.80 -9.51
C ASP A 85 -7.48 -18.76 -10.66
N GLY A 86 -7.59 -19.85 -11.40
CA GLY A 86 -8.28 -19.84 -12.70
C GLY A 86 -7.63 -18.84 -13.67
N ASN A 87 -8.32 -17.74 -13.94
CA ASN A 87 -7.92 -16.65 -14.83
C ASN A 87 -7.94 -15.27 -14.14
N VAL A 88 -8.09 -15.20 -12.82
CA VAL A 88 -8.25 -13.94 -12.08
C VAL A 88 -7.15 -13.79 -11.04
N LEU A 89 -6.59 -12.58 -10.93
CA LEU A 89 -5.71 -12.21 -9.82
C LEU A 89 -6.57 -12.02 -8.55
N GLN A 90 -6.23 -12.72 -7.48
CA GLN A 90 -7.00 -12.71 -6.25
C GLN A 90 -6.13 -12.76 -4.99
N ALA A 91 -6.68 -12.26 -3.89
CA ALA A 91 -6.18 -12.49 -2.54
C ALA A 91 -7.07 -13.54 -1.86
N SER A 92 -6.48 -14.64 -1.38
CA SER A 92 -7.26 -15.70 -0.73
C SER A 92 -6.50 -16.43 0.37
N VAL A 93 -7.26 -16.97 1.34
CA VAL A 93 -6.77 -17.94 2.32
C VAL A 93 -6.72 -19.38 1.75
N ALA A 94 -7.38 -19.63 0.63
CA ALA A 94 -7.57 -20.97 0.06
C ALA A 94 -6.36 -21.49 -0.73
N PHE A 95 -5.35 -20.65 -0.99
CA PHE A 95 -4.13 -21.07 -1.66
C PHE A 95 -3.41 -22.15 -0.84
N THR A 96 -3.38 -23.38 -1.37
CA THR A 96 -2.74 -24.53 -0.70
C THR A 96 -1.20 -24.41 -0.65
N SER A 97 -0.63 -23.61 -1.54
CA SER A 97 0.75 -23.14 -1.54
C SER A 97 0.76 -21.63 -1.77
N SER A 98 1.55 -20.88 -1.01
CA SER A 98 1.71 -19.44 -1.23
C SER A 98 2.19 -19.18 -2.67
N PRO A 99 1.41 -18.45 -3.50
CA PRO A 99 1.82 -18.11 -4.84
C PRO A 99 3.09 -17.26 -4.82
N ARG A 100 3.96 -17.50 -5.80
CA ARG A 100 5.19 -16.72 -5.95
C ARG A 100 4.86 -15.38 -6.60
N VAL A 101 5.42 -14.31 -6.06
CA VAL A 101 5.40 -12.96 -6.65
C VAL A 101 6.84 -12.46 -6.71
N ASP A 102 7.30 -12.15 -7.91
CA ASP A 102 8.63 -11.58 -8.15
C ASP A 102 8.49 -10.08 -8.40
N ILE A 103 9.25 -9.25 -7.69
CA ILE A 103 9.36 -7.81 -7.95
C ILE A 103 10.78 -7.55 -8.44
N ASP A 104 10.92 -6.97 -9.63
CA ASP A 104 12.24 -6.65 -10.19
C ASP A 104 12.82 -5.33 -9.65
N GLU A 105 14.04 -5.00 -10.09
CA GLU A 105 14.74 -3.78 -9.67
C GLU A 105 14.03 -2.47 -10.09
N ASN A 106 13.09 -2.53 -11.04
CA ASN A 106 12.28 -1.39 -11.48
C ASN A 106 10.89 -1.40 -10.81
N GLY A 107 10.67 -2.28 -9.83
CA GLY A 107 9.38 -2.45 -9.16
C GLY A 107 8.35 -3.22 -9.97
N ILE A 108 8.69 -3.82 -11.12
CA ILE A 108 7.71 -4.57 -11.91
C ILE A 108 7.40 -5.89 -11.21
N ALA A 109 6.13 -6.05 -10.81
CA ALA A 109 5.61 -7.23 -10.15
C ALA A 109 5.12 -8.27 -11.18
N SER A 110 5.64 -9.50 -11.08
CA SER A 110 5.24 -10.64 -11.89
C SER A 110 4.55 -11.70 -11.04
N PHE A 111 3.39 -12.17 -11.54
CA PHE A 111 2.57 -13.21 -10.92
C PHE A 111 2.65 -14.53 -11.68
N GLY A 112 3.60 -14.66 -12.62
CA GLY A 112 3.80 -15.86 -13.43
C GLY A 112 2.92 -15.96 -14.68
N ALA A 113 2.17 -14.91 -15.03
CA ALA A 113 1.40 -14.79 -16.25
C ALA A 113 1.33 -13.32 -16.71
N ASP A 114 1.03 -13.12 -18.00
CA ASP A 114 0.67 -11.80 -18.51
C ASP A 114 -0.69 -11.38 -17.95
N LEU A 115 -0.83 -10.10 -17.62
CA LEU A 115 -2.03 -9.56 -16.98
C LEU A 115 -2.76 -8.60 -17.92
N TYR A 116 -4.08 -8.60 -17.76
CA TYR A 116 -5.00 -7.78 -18.53
C TYR A 116 -6.07 -7.18 -17.61
N ALA A 117 -6.50 -5.96 -17.92
CA ALA A 117 -7.64 -5.31 -17.29
C ALA A 117 -8.90 -5.61 -18.10
N LYS A 118 -9.94 -6.18 -17.46
CA LYS A 118 -11.16 -6.61 -18.14
C LYS A 118 -12.43 -6.33 -17.33
N MET A 119 -13.44 -5.80 -18.01
CA MET A 119 -14.80 -5.65 -17.47
C MET A 119 -15.67 -6.85 -17.82
N ASN A 120 -16.74 -7.05 -17.04
CA ASN A 120 -17.77 -8.07 -17.26
C ASN A 120 -17.21 -9.51 -17.32
N ILE A 121 -16.36 -9.88 -16.37
CA ILE A 121 -15.74 -11.21 -16.29
C ILE A 121 -16.68 -12.28 -15.71
N GLY A 122 -17.90 -11.89 -15.31
CA GLY A 122 -18.86 -12.79 -14.68
C GLY A 122 -18.49 -13.13 -13.24
N ASP A 123 -17.91 -12.18 -12.52
CA ASP A 123 -17.57 -12.29 -11.09
C ASP A 123 -18.84 -12.42 -10.23
N PRO A 124 -18.77 -13.14 -9.08
CA PRO A 124 -19.94 -13.47 -8.26
C PRO A 124 -20.82 -12.30 -7.84
N TYR A 125 -20.22 -11.16 -7.48
CA TYR A 125 -20.96 -9.97 -7.06
C TYR A 125 -21.05 -8.88 -8.14
N ASN A 126 -20.53 -9.14 -9.34
CA ASN A 126 -20.65 -8.31 -10.53
C ASN A 126 -20.04 -6.90 -10.37
N TYR A 127 -18.99 -6.76 -9.57
CA TYR A 127 -18.16 -5.56 -9.49
C TYR A 127 -17.45 -5.26 -10.82
N SER A 128 -17.16 -6.28 -11.64
CA SER A 128 -16.51 -6.05 -12.94
C SER A 128 -17.40 -5.35 -13.98
N ALA A 129 -18.69 -5.11 -13.67
CA ALA A 129 -19.56 -4.31 -14.51
C ALA A 129 -19.17 -2.82 -14.53
N ASP A 130 -18.61 -2.33 -13.42
CA ASP A 130 -18.28 -0.91 -13.22
C ASP A 130 -16.78 -0.67 -12.98
N SER A 131 -15.98 -1.73 -12.83
CA SER A 131 -14.53 -1.64 -12.60
C SER A 131 -13.79 -2.72 -13.36
N TYR A 132 -12.56 -2.43 -13.79
CA TYR A 132 -11.74 -3.44 -14.46
C TYR A 132 -11.22 -4.43 -13.42
N ALA A 133 -11.49 -5.72 -13.63
CA ALA A 133 -10.84 -6.80 -12.90
C ALA A 133 -9.47 -7.10 -13.53
N VAL A 134 -8.53 -7.60 -12.73
CA VAL A 134 -7.22 -8.04 -13.21
C VAL A 134 -7.27 -9.54 -13.52
N VAL A 135 -7.04 -9.89 -14.79
CA VAL A 135 -7.17 -11.25 -15.32
C VAL A 135 -5.97 -11.67 -16.16
N THR A 136 -5.92 -12.94 -16.55
CA THR A 136 -4.91 -13.50 -17.46
C THR A 136 -5.43 -13.75 -18.88
N ASP A 137 -6.69 -13.40 -19.16
CA ASP A 137 -7.29 -13.56 -20.50
C ASP A 137 -6.80 -12.46 -21.44
N ASP A 138 -6.37 -12.83 -22.65
CA ASP A 138 -5.73 -11.94 -23.63
C ASP A 138 -6.70 -11.05 -24.44
N ASP A 139 -7.97 -11.05 -24.08
CA ASP A 139 -9.03 -10.22 -24.68
C ASP A 139 -9.33 -8.93 -23.89
N GLY A 140 -8.56 -8.65 -22.83
CA GLY A 140 -8.58 -7.40 -22.07
C GLY A 140 -7.53 -6.37 -22.52
N ILE A 141 -7.41 -5.27 -21.78
CA ILE A 141 -6.36 -4.26 -21.99
C ILE A 141 -5.07 -4.77 -21.35
N PRO A 142 -3.94 -4.91 -22.09
CA PRO A 142 -2.68 -5.35 -21.50
C PRO A 142 -2.19 -4.40 -20.41
N ILE A 143 -1.74 -4.95 -19.29
CA ILE A 143 -1.21 -4.18 -18.16
C ILE A 143 0.06 -4.82 -17.60
N GLN A 144 0.93 -3.97 -17.06
CA GLN A 144 1.98 -4.35 -16.11
C GLN A 144 1.61 -3.82 -14.73
N ILE A 145 2.12 -4.49 -13.68
CA ILE A 145 1.91 -4.06 -12.30
C ILE A 145 3.24 -3.53 -11.76
N VAL A 146 3.22 -2.31 -11.27
CA VAL A 146 4.37 -1.66 -10.62
C VAL A 146 4.10 -1.61 -9.12
N ALA A 147 4.98 -2.22 -8.34
CA ALA A 147 5.00 -2.11 -6.89
C ALA A 147 5.79 -0.86 -6.47
N ARG A 148 5.22 -0.08 -5.56
CA ARG A 148 5.87 1.06 -4.91
C ARG A 148 5.92 0.79 -3.41
N VAL A 149 7.09 0.94 -2.81
CA VAL A 149 7.25 0.75 -1.37
C VAL A 149 6.61 1.94 -0.65
N VAL A 150 5.81 1.66 0.36
CA VAL A 150 5.19 2.69 1.18
C VAL A 150 6.27 3.33 2.07
N GLY A 151 6.43 4.66 1.96
CA GLY A 151 7.37 5.44 2.77
C GLY A 151 8.70 5.79 2.11
N GLU A 152 8.95 5.42 0.85
CA GLU A 152 10.17 5.84 0.12
C GLU A 152 10.07 7.27 -0.47
N GLU A 153 8.86 7.79 -0.72
CA GLU A 153 8.67 9.12 -1.32
C GLU A 153 9.09 10.29 -0.40
N GLU A 154 9.17 10.08 0.93
CA GLU A 154 9.58 11.13 1.88
C GLU A 154 11.10 11.35 1.96
N GLU A 155 11.91 10.42 1.44
CA GLU A 155 13.39 10.53 1.51
C GLU A 155 13.97 11.30 0.32
N GLU A 156 13.37 11.24 -0.88
CA GLU A 156 13.88 11.96 -2.06
C GLU A 156 13.64 13.48 -2.01
N GLU A 157 12.54 13.94 -1.41
CA GLU A 157 12.26 15.38 -1.23
C GLU A 157 13.21 16.04 -0.22
N GLN A 158 13.65 15.32 0.82
CA GLN A 158 14.56 15.86 1.85
C GLN A 158 16.00 16.02 1.33
N VAL A 159 16.48 15.14 0.44
CA VAL A 159 17.83 15.26 -0.14
C VAL A 159 17.91 16.42 -1.14
N ALA A 160 16.82 16.71 -1.86
CA ALA A 160 16.75 17.85 -2.77
C ALA A 160 16.70 19.21 -2.04
N GLU A 161 16.07 19.27 -0.85
CA GLU A 161 16.00 20.48 -0.04
C GLU A 161 17.33 20.78 0.68
N GLU A 162 18.08 19.75 1.11
CA GLU A 162 19.44 19.92 1.68
C GLU A 162 20.49 20.35 0.64
N GLU A 163 20.40 19.91 -0.63
CA GLU A 163 21.31 20.38 -1.69
C GLU A 163 21.10 21.86 -2.04
N GLN A 164 19.85 22.35 -2.01
CA GLN A 164 19.56 23.77 -2.26
C GLN A 164 20.00 24.67 -1.09
N ALA A 165 19.87 24.21 0.15
CA ALA A 165 20.34 24.96 1.32
C ALA A 165 21.88 25.08 1.38
N ALA A 166 22.61 24.09 0.87
CA ALA A 166 24.07 24.09 0.84
C ALA A 166 24.68 24.96 -0.30
N GLU A 167 23.94 25.23 -1.37
CA GLU A 167 24.37 26.17 -2.43
C GLU A 167 24.17 27.64 -2.04
N GLU A 168 23.11 27.98 -1.28
CA GLU A 168 22.88 29.37 -0.85
C GLU A 168 23.89 29.87 0.20
N GLU A 169 24.44 28.97 1.03
CA GLU A 169 25.43 29.34 2.06
C GLU A 169 26.81 29.68 1.45
N GLN A 170 27.15 29.17 0.26
CA GLN A 170 28.41 29.49 -0.42
C GLN A 170 28.40 30.84 -1.16
N VAL A 171 27.23 31.40 -1.46
CA VAL A 171 27.14 32.73 -2.11
C VAL A 171 27.24 33.87 -1.08
N ALA A 172 26.88 33.61 0.18
CA ALA A 172 26.87 34.62 1.24
C ALA A 172 28.25 34.89 1.88
N GLU A 173 29.23 33.99 1.74
CA GLU A 173 30.58 34.17 2.33
C GLU A 173 31.55 34.99 1.45
N GLU A 174 31.29 35.20 0.15
CA GLU A 174 32.21 35.97 -0.71
C GLU A 174 32.02 37.51 -0.64
N GLU A 175 30.92 38.03 -0.08
CA GLU A 175 30.63 39.47 -0.08
C GLU A 175 31.13 40.25 1.16
N GLN A 176 31.85 39.62 2.09
CA GLN A 176 32.35 40.27 3.31
C GLN A 176 33.87 40.53 3.30
N VAL A 177 34.40 41.16 2.24
CA VAL A 177 35.78 41.73 2.25
C VAL A 177 35.82 43.11 1.59
N ALA A 178 35.07 44.07 2.11
CA ALA A 178 35.23 45.53 1.94
C ALA A 178 34.06 46.18 2.71
N GLU A 179 34.19 47.04 3.72
CA GLU A 179 35.17 48.06 4.05
C GLU A 179 35.18 48.32 5.57
N GLU A 180 36.34 48.69 6.11
CA GLU A 180 36.53 49.10 7.50
C GLU A 180 36.14 50.58 7.74
N GLU A 181 35.32 50.81 8.78
CA GLU A 181 35.44 51.84 9.85
C GLU A 181 35.22 53.36 9.58
N PRO A 182 35.00 54.24 10.61
CA PRO A 182 34.08 54.15 11.76
C PRO A 182 33.44 55.51 12.21
N VAL A 183 32.71 55.48 13.36
CA VAL A 183 32.36 56.57 14.34
C VAL A 183 31.25 57.59 13.95
N VAL A 184 30.34 58.12 14.81
CA VAL A 184 30.20 58.28 16.29
C VAL A 184 28.71 58.58 16.62
N THR A 185 28.17 58.01 17.72
CA THR A 185 27.29 58.57 18.81
C THR A 185 26.07 59.50 18.49
N GLU A 186 24.91 59.49 19.18
CA GLU A 186 24.64 59.53 20.63
C GLU A 186 23.19 59.08 21.01
N GLU A 187 23.11 58.45 22.19
CA GLU A 187 22.16 58.61 23.31
C GLU A 187 20.63 58.34 23.29
N ALA A 188 20.21 57.88 24.50
CA ALA A 188 18.92 58.04 25.21
C ALA A 188 17.80 57.00 24.93
N THR A 189 17.61 55.93 25.71
CA THR A 189 17.14 55.74 27.11
C THR A 189 15.63 55.48 27.27
N GLY A 190 15.30 54.30 27.82
CA GLY A 190 14.15 53.99 28.70
C GLY A 190 12.75 53.99 28.05
N ALA A 191 11.75 53.23 28.49
CA ALA A 191 11.55 52.24 29.54
C ALA A 191 10.10 51.72 29.40
N THR A 192 9.81 50.47 29.78
CA THR A 192 8.55 49.96 30.41
C THR A 192 7.22 50.11 29.60
N GLU A 193 6.17 49.28 29.71
CA GLU A 193 5.66 48.37 30.74
C GLU A 193 4.52 47.51 30.13
N GLU A 194 4.08 46.51 30.92
CA GLU A 194 3.05 45.50 30.66
C GLU A 194 1.62 46.01 30.37
N ALA A 195 0.78 45.14 29.78
CA ALA A 195 -0.58 44.90 30.29
C ALA A 195 -1.14 43.57 29.77
N VAL A 196 -1.40 42.66 30.71
CA VAL A 196 -2.29 41.48 30.60
C VAL A 196 -3.69 41.93 31.01
N VAL A 197 -4.72 41.52 30.27
CA VAL A 197 -6.12 41.56 30.71
C VAL A 197 -6.80 40.26 30.27
N GLU A 198 -7.31 39.53 31.27
CA GLU A 198 -8.24 38.41 31.17
C GLU A 198 -9.70 38.90 31.03
N GLU A 199 -10.57 38.04 30.49
CA GLU A 199 -11.94 37.69 30.96
C GLU A 199 -12.60 36.83 29.85
N GLU A 200 -12.87 35.53 30.04
CA GLU A 200 -14.01 34.85 30.73
C GLU A 200 -15.42 35.13 30.16
N GLU A 201 -16.08 34.07 29.63
CA GLU A 201 -17.49 33.62 29.85
C GLU A 201 -17.78 32.46 28.85
N GLU A 202 -17.98 31.19 29.24
CA GLU A 202 -19.24 30.51 29.66
C GLU A 202 -20.45 30.77 28.73
N ALA A 203 -21.37 29.86 28.35
CA ALA A 203 -21.75 28.48 28.65
C ALA A 203 -22.74 28.03 27.51
N ALA A 204 -22.91 26.75 27.11
CA ALA A 204 -23.79 25.70 27.68
C ALA A 204 -24.84 25.16 26.66
N ALA A 205 -25.33 23.96 26.99
CA ALA A 205 -26.53 23.21 26.54
C ALA A 205 -26.41 22.38 25.25
N GLU A 206 -26.28 21.04 25.33
CA GLU A 206 -27.29 20.00 25.65
C GLU A 206 -28.26 19.70 24.49
N GLU A 207 -28.29 18.46 24.00
CA GLU A 207 -29.44 17.53 24.20
C GLU A 207 -29.12 16.11 23.68
N GLU A 208 -29.72 15.14 24.37
CA GLU A 208 -29.68 13.69 24.19
C GLU A 208 -30.60 13.21 23.05
N GLU A 209 -30.38 12.02 22.47
CA GLU A 209 -31.38 10.92 22.55
C GLU A 209 -30.85 9.58 22.01
N GLU A 210 -31.47 8.55 22.59
CA GLU A 210 -31.29 7.10 22.62
C GLU A 210 -31.74 6.38 21.33
N VAL A 211 -31.06 5.29 20.90
CA VAL A 211 -31.73 4.20 20.15
C VAL A 211 -31.25 2.85 20.64
N THR A 212 -32.24 2.05 21.00
CA THR A 212 -32.20 0.80 21.74
C THR A 212 -31.98 -0.45 20.87
N GLU A 213 -31.58 -1.48 21.60
CA GLU A 213 -31.29 -2.88 21.27
C GLU A 213 -32.18 -3.56 20.20
N ALA A 214 -31.53 -4.27 19.27
CA ALA A 214 -32.16 -5.32 18.45
C ALA A 214 -31.20 -6.52 18.28
N LEU A 215 -31.01 -7.31 19.34
CA LEU A 215 -30.37 -8.62 19.29
C LEU A 215 -31.25 -9.67 19.98
N GLU A 216 -32.43 -9.94 19.41
CA GLU A 216 -33.20 -11.15 19.68
C GLU A 216 -33.76 -11.73 18.36
N ASN A 217 -32.92 -12.40 17.56
CA ASN A 217 -33.37 -13.56 16.76
C ASN A 217 -32.22 -14.36 16.12
N ALA A 218 -31.50 -15.18 16.91
CA ALA A 218 -30.65 -16.25 16.37
C ALA A 218 -30.73 -17.56 17.18
N ALA A 219 -31.86 -17.78 17.87
CA ALA A 219 -32.14 -19.00 18.61
C ALA A 219 -33.33 -19.80 18.03
N ASN A 220 -33.50 -19.81 16.70
CA ASN A 220 -34.47 -20.73 16.08
C ASN A 220 -34.15 -21.05 14.60
N SER A 221 -33.08 -21.79 14.35
CA SER A 221 -32.95 -22.66 13.16
C SER A 221 -32.06 -23.84 13.48
N ASN A 222 -32.47 -24.61 14.49
CA ASN A 222 -31.99 -25.95 14.72
C ASN A 222 -33.20 -26.89 14.78
N LYS A 223 -33.83 -27.10 13.62
CA LYS A 223 -34.81 -28.16 13.35
C LYS A 223 -35.14 -28.16 11.85
N ILE A 224 -35.14 -29.37 11.27
CA ILE A 224 -35.42 -29.73 9.86
C ILE A 224 -34.14 -29.63 9.00
N SER A 225 -33.50 -30.69 8.50
CA SER A 225 -33.99 -32.01 8.08
C SER A 225 -32.89 -33.07 8.26
N LEU A 226 -33.15 -34.04 9.15
CA LEU A 226 -32.42 -35.30 9.27
C LEU A 226 -33.31 -36.42 8.73
N VAL A 227 -33.51 -36.49 7.40
CA VAL A 227 -34.13 -37.67 6.75
C VAL A 227 -33.59 -37.80 5.32
N ALA A 228 -32.67 -38.72 5.10
CA ALA A 228 -32.59 -39.63 3.94
C ALA A 228 -31.19 -40.28 3.82
N ILE A 229 -30.84 -41.14 4.79
CA ILE A 229 -29.95 -42.26 4.49
C ILE A 229 -30.86 -43.38 4.00
N GLY A 230 -30.93 -43.54 2.67
CA GLY A 230 -31.74 -44.54 1.99
C GLY A 230 -30.96 -45.12 0.84
N ALA A 231 -30.46 -46.34 1.05
CA ALA A 231 -29.65 -47.12 0.14
C ALA A 231 -30.21 -47.23 -1.29
N VAL A 232 -29.34 -47.07 -2.29
CA VAL A 232 -29.46 -47.76 -3.59
C VAL A 232 -28.10 -48.32 -3.97
N ALA A 233 -27.87 -49.57 -3.59
CA ALA A 233 -26.98 -50.46 -4.32
C ALA A 233 -27.89 -51.49 -5.01
N VAL A 234 -27.70 -51.68 -6.33
CA VAL A 234 -27.70 -52.94 -7.07
C VAL A 234 -27.93 -52.64 -8.55
N GLY A 235 -26.95 -53.01 -9.37
CA GLY A 235 -27.17 -53.46 -10.74
C GLY A 235 -26.39 -52.73 -11.83
N LEU A 236 -25.21 -53.23 -12.20
CA LEU A 236 -25.03 -53.86 -13.52
C LEU A 236 -23.71 -54.65 -13.59
N VAL A 237 -23.85 -55.94 -13.86
CA VAL A 237 -22.84 -56.83 -14.42
C VAL A 237 -23.50 -57.46 -15.66
N LEU A 238 -22.71 -57.52 -16.73
CA LEU A 238 -22.96 -57.97 -18.12
C LEU A 238 -23.46 -56.89 -19.08
#